data_AF-A0A351SMJ8-F1
#
_entry.id   AF-A0A351SMJ8-F1
#
_cell.length_a   1.000
_cell.length_b   1.000
_cell.length_c   1.000
_cell.angle_alpha   90.00
_cell.angle_beta   90.00
_cell.angle_gamma   90.00
#
_symmetry.space_group_name_H-M   'P 1'
#
loop_
_entity.id
_entity.type
_entity.pdbx_description
1 polymer ?
#
loop_
_entity_poly.entity_id
_entity_poly.type
_entity_poly.pdbx_seq_one_letter_code
_entity_poly.pdbx_strand_id
1 'polypeptide(L)'
;MLSVSRKISNRRKIFWAIFVVAGFLIIRSVSVAQAATSTVRGAAWWSDEYRYIYFDCLDDLVSDQLDVAENLYAYPEPRGFHFYATPCTNLVHHVSIDNDGNFSGTAWNYSQGLISLEATTTPDADDPPDNYAFNVNCPNTCNAGNNCWACYNESTQLIHGWARTASSGDWIRLDNATATPVALQSWDYLDDSVLPGHDVEPGDFVGYATSTLGDISFNCESEGGGAGNCATRDYKVYISNLQVGHLSAPNWSYSNACNDEARKAVLKWYLKSGTQNGYEIVVNDTNSFSTSTSDYICWSGIKTPSVASQYIIPNTDPGCPALDYNTHYYWWIRLFDSEGEATEWYQYGVDDGHLGSGDEATDGNPDSDIRTFTTYAHEFPTPYFTWEPYEVLVGTTTEFTSDSYYYDSAAPAVPLGCSTSTCSYLWTTDDVSATISDDTAPTTFIIFFQATGTVVNLSTTDPDSYVCSTSTTVNINYDLPLWREIKAE
;
A
#
# COMPACT_ATOMS: atom_id res chain seq x y z
N MET A 1 -60.97 -14.37 65.11
CA MET A 1 -61.14 -12.91 65.15
C MET A 1 -59.76 -12.30 65.39
N LEU A 2 -59.29 -11.44 64.48
CA LEU A 2 -58.17 -10.48 64.64
C LEU A 2 -56.76 -11.10 64.78
N SER A 3 -55.66 -10.61 64.22
CA SER A 3 -55.37 -9.45 63.37
C SER A 3 -53.98 -9.69 62.75
N VAL A 4 -53.83 -9.30 61.48
CA VAL A 4 -52.55 -9.10 60.80
C VAL A 4 -51.75 -8.00 61.51
N SER A 5 -50.42 -8.17 61.62
CA SER A 5 -49.50 -7.03 61.79
C SER A 5 -48.17 -7.30 61.08
N ARG A 6 -48.07 -6.78 59.85
CA ARG A 6 -46.83 -6.69 59.07
C ARG A 6 -45.97 -5.56 59.66
N LYS A 7 -44.85 -5.91 60.28
CA LYS A 7 -43.71 -5.01 60.49
C LYS A 7 -42.55 -5.48 59.61
N ILE A 8 -42.59 -5.14 58.32
CA ILE A 8 -41.40 -5.13 57.47
C ILE A 8 -40.93 -3.68 57.45
N SER A 9 -40.07 -3.33 58.42
CA SER A 9 -39.61 -1.96 58.63
C SER A 9 -38.10 -1.85 58.42
N ASN A 10 -37.76 -1.00 57.46
CA ASN A 10 -36.55 -0.21 57.29
C ASN A 10 -35.18 -0.87 57.04
N ARG A 11 -34.90 -2.12 57.42
CA ARG A 11 -33.55 -2.68 57.17
C ARG A 11 -33.26 -3.06 55.72
N ARG A 12 -34.28 -3.47 54.95
CA ARG A 12 -34.11 -3.82 53.52
C ARG A 12 -33.98 -2.61 52.59
N LYS A 13 -34.53 -1.45 52.97
CA LYS A 13 -34.46 -0.23 52.14
C LYS A 13 -33.11 0.49 52.26
N ILE A 14 -32.46 0.40 53.43
CA ILE A 14 -31.12 0.97 53.64
C ILE A 14 -30.05 0.15 52.91
N PHE A 15 -30.18 -1.18 52.86
CA PHE A 15 -29.23 -2.04 52.14
C PHE A 15 -29.28 -1.84 50.61
N TRP A 16 -30.46 -1.60 50.05
CA TRP A 16 -30.61 -1.28 48.62
C TRP A 16 -30.12 0.14 48.28
N ALA A 17 -30.32 1.12 49.16
CA ALA A 17 -29.83 2.48 48.93
C ALA A 17 -28.30 2.57 48.95
N ILE A 18 -27.61 1.81 49.81
CA ILE A 18 -26.14 1.77 49.87
C ILE A 18 -25.57 1.07 48.63
N PHE A 19 -26.22 0.02 48.11
CA PHE A 19 -25.76 -0.67 46.91
C PHE A 19 -25.93 0.18 45.62
N VAL A 20 -26.98 1.00 45.54
CA VAL A 20 -27.20 1.89 44.39
C VAL A 20 -26.24 3.10 44.42
N VAL A 21 -25.90 3.62 45.60
CA VAL A 21 -24.93 4.73 45.73
C VAL A 21 -23.48 4.25 45.60
N ALA A 22 -23.14 3.03 46.06
CA ALA A 22 -21.82 2.43 45.81
C ALA A 22 -21.65 2.01 44.34
N GLY A 23 -22.72 1.57 43.66
CA GLY A 23 -22.72 1.32 42.22
C GLY A 23 -22.54 2.58 41.38
N PHE A 24 -23.08 3.73 41.82
CA PHE A 24 -22.91 5.01 41.13
C PHE A 24 -21.55 5.69 41.39
N LEU A 25 -20.87 5.36 42.50
CA LEU A 25 -19.54 5.93 42.83
C LEU A 25 -18.34 5.12 42.28
N ILE A 26 -18.59 3.94 41.71
CA ILE A 26 -17.58 3.13 40.98
C ILE A 26 -17.72 3.32 39.45
N ILE A 27 -18.58 4.24 39.00
CA ILE A 27 -18.49 4.84 37.67
C ILE A 27 -17.69 6.15 37.80
N ARG A 28 -16.47 6.06 38.35
CA ARG A 28 -15.46 7.04 37.96
C ARG A 28 -15.09 6.66 36.55
N SER A 29 -15.39 7.58 35.63
CA SER A 29 -14.83 7.72 34.30
C SER A 29 -13.46 7.05 34.18
N VAL A 30 -13.48 5.76 33.87
CA VAL A 30 -12.45 5.15 33.05
C VAL A 30 -12.74 5.79 31.71
N SER A 31 -11.96 6.81 31.36
CA SER A 31 -11.77 7.15 29.96
C SER A 31 -11.57 5.82 29.26
N VAL A 32 -12.52 5.44 28.41
CA VAL A 32 -12.32 4.33 27.49
C VAL A 32 -11.03 4.74 26.78
N ALA A 33 -9.92 4.10 27.09
CA ALA A 33 -8.71 4.29 26.31
C ALA A 33 -9.16 3.94 24.89
N GLN A 34 -9.23 4.95 24.02
CA GLN A 34 -9.29 4.68 22.58
C GLN A 34 -8.15 3.71 22.34
N ALA A 35 -8.46 2.54 21.82
CA ALA A 35 -7.44 1.56 21.50
C ALA A 35 -6.46 2.24 20.55
N ALA A 36 -5.19 2.33 20.95
CA ALA A 36 -4.13 2.78 20.08
C ALA A 36 -4.16 1.93 18.81
N THR A 37 -4.20 2.56 17.64
CA THR A 37 -4.30 1.85 16.36
C THR A 37 -2.98 1.77 15.63
N SER A 38 -1.99 2.56 16.05
CA SER A 38 -0.62 2.49 15.56
C SER A 38 0.38 2.83 16.67
N THR A 39 1.19 1.86 17.06
CA THR A 39 2.34 2.02 17.94
C THR A 39 3.50 2.59 17.16
N VAL A 40 4.08 3.68 17.67
CA VAL A 40 5.29 4.29 17.12
C VAL A 40 6.50 3.76 17.87
N ARG A 41 7.46 3.19 17.14
CA ARG A 41 8.68 2.56 17.64
C ARG A 41 9.92 3.18 17.06
N GLY A 42 11.07 2.78 17.62
CA GLY A 42 12.39 3.16 17.17
C GLY A 42 12.91 4.42 17.86
N ALA A 43 13.90 5.03 17.23
CA ALA A 43 14.64 6.15 17.80
C ALA A 43 14.85 7.27 16.77
N ALA A 44 14.62 8.52 17.20
CA ALA A 44 15.01 9.71 16.46
C ALA A 44 16.34 10.25 17.00
N TRP A 45 17.14 10.88 16.14
CA TRP A 45 18.40 11.50 16.52
C TRP A 45 18.23 13.00 16.74
N TRP A 46 18.62 13.50 17.93
CA TRP A 46 18.56 14.92 18.28
C TRP A 46 19.89 15.63 18.03
N SER A 47 20.98 15.20 18.66
CA SER A 47 22.31 15.82 18.47
C SER A 47 23.39 14.99 19.14
N ASP A 48 24.66 15.35 18.96
CA ASP A 48 25.76 14.71 19.70
C ASP A 48 25.64 14.92 21.23
N GLU A 49 24.99 16.01 21.66
CA GLU A 49 24.78 16.37 23.06
C GLU A 49 23.60 15.61 23.68
N TYR A 50 22.50 15.48 22.94
CA TYR A 50 21.24 14.91 23.43
C TYR A 50 20.94 13.49 22.90
N ARG A 51 21.72 12.97 21.96
CA ARG A 51 21.58 11.66 21.29
C ARG A 51 20.15 11.31 20.90
N TYR A 52 19.66 10.14 21.30
CA TYR A 52 18.43 9.55 20.79
C TYR A 52 17.18 9.90 21.62
N ILE A 53 16.05 9.99 20.94
CA ILE A 53 14.71 10.02 21.52
C ILE A 53 14.04 8.69 21.18
N TYR A 54 13.66 7.91 22.19
CA TYR A 54 13.01 6.60 22.03
C TYR A 54 11.50 6.74 22.13
N PHE A 55 10.78 6.15 21.18
CA PHE A 55 9.32 6.27 21.09
C PHE A 55 8.59 5.14 21.84
N ASP A 56 9.27 4.05 22.15
CA ASP A 56 8.76 2.95 22.96
C ASP A 56 9.84 2.43 23.92
N CYS A 57 9.44 2.06 25.14
CA CYS A 57 10.33 1.50 26.16
C CYS A 57 10.93 0.13 25.80
N LEU A 58 10.46 -0.53 24.75
CA LEU A 58 11.07 -1.70 24.14
C LEU A 58 12.27 -1.36 23.26
N ASP A 59 12.31 -0.14 22.72
CA ASP A 59 13.38 0.36 21.84
C ASP A 59 14.46 1.11 22.60
N ASP A 60 14.12 1.54 23.82
CA ASP A 60 15.07 2.15 24.72
C ASP A 60 16.22 1.18 25.04
N LEU A 61 17.45 1.68 24.85
CA LEU A 61 18.68 1.00 25.23
C LEU A 61 18.89 1.00 26.76
N VAL A 62 17.85 0.76 27.57
CA VAL A 62 18.00 0.56 29.04
C VAL A 62 18.54 -0.83 29.37
N SER A 63 19.66 -1.23 28.77
CA SER A 63 20.45 -2.36 29.25
C SER A 63 21.84 -2.38 28.62
N ASP A 64 22.78 -2.99 29.35
CA ASP A 64 24.19 -3.21 29.02
C ASP A 64 24.38 -3.91 27.66
N GLN A 65 24.65 -3.15 26.59
CA GLN A 65 25.28 -3.67 25.38
C GLN A 65 26.79 -3.44 25.48
N LEU A 66 27.49 -4.31 26.22
CA LEU A 66 28.95 -4.34 26.33
C LEU A 66 29.67 -4.49 24.98
N ASP A 67 28.92 -4.78 23.93
CA ASP A 67 29.27 -5.02 22.55
C ASP A 67 29.06 -3.79 21.64
N VAL A 68 28.38 -2.74 22.11
CA VAL A 68 28.31 -1.45 21.41
C VAL A 68 29.48 -0.58 21.87
N ALA A 69 30.36 -0.22 20.93
CA ALA A 69 31.60 0.50 21.21
C ALA A 69 31.39 1.83 21.96
N GLU A 70 30.21 2.45 21.83
CA GLU A 70 29.84 3.72 22.46
C GLU A 70 29.47 3.57 23.94
N ASN A 71 29.08 2.37 24.37
CA ASN A 71 28.87 2.03 25.79
C ASN A 71 30.18 1.59 26.49
N LEU A 72 31.26 1.42 25.72
CA LEU A 72 32.61 1.19 26.21
C LEU A 72 33.40 2.51 26.29
N TYR A 73 33.30 3.19 27.44
CA TYR A 73 34.24 4.20 27.95
C TYR A 73 34.22 5.65 27.39
N ALA A 74 34.04 6.61 28.32
CA ALA A 74 35.02 7.67 28.56
C ALA A 74 35.02 8.10 30.05
N TYR A 75 36.20 8.09 30.69
CA TYR A 75 36.49 8.61 32.04
C TYR A 75 36.25 10.15 32.09
N PRO A 76 35.95 10.78 33.26
CA PRO A 76 36.04 10.27 34.62
C PRO A 76 34.78 10.57 35.49
N GLU A 77 33.80 9.67 35.62
CA GLU A 77 32.83 9.70 36.75
C GLU A 77 32.22 8.29 37.00
N PRO A 78 31.69 8.00 38.22
CA PRO A 78 31.73 6.65 38.79
C PRO A 78 30.54 5.76 38.40
N ARG A 79 30.88 4.65 37.72
CA ARG A 79 30.38 3.27 37.92
C ARG A 79 28.95 3.11 38.46
N GLY A 80 27.98 3.05 37.56
CA GLY A 80 26.79 2.22 37.74
C GLY A 80 26.94 0.96 36.87
N PHE A 81 27.06 -0.21 37.49
CA PHE A 81 26.76 -1.47 36.78
C PHE A 81 25.25 -1.49 36.57
N HIS A 82 24.78 -1.51 35.33
CA HIS A 82 23.36 -1.65 35.03
C HIS A 82 23.06 -3.13 34.77
N PHE A 83 22.30 -3.75 35.68
CA PHE A 83 21.81 -5.12 35.49
C PHE A 83 20.70 -5.11 34.44
N TYR A 84 20.64 -6.17 33.63
CA TYR A 84 19.55 -6.44 32.68
C TYR A 84 18.21 -6.29 33.40
N ALA A 85 17.53 -5.18 33.14
CA ALA A 85 16.13 -5.01 33.48
C ALA A 85 15.34 -5.45 32.25
N THR A 86 14.26 -6.19 32.44
CA THR A 86 13.32 -6.41 31.34
C THR A 86 12.89 -5.02 30.83
N PRO A 87 12.88 -4.78 29.51
CA PRO A 87 12.38 -3.53 28.94
C PRO A 87 11.01 -3.16 29.53
N CYS A 88 10.72 -1.87 29.61
CA CYS A 88 9.46 -1.35 30.17
C CYS A 88 9.18 -1.69 31.65
N THR A 89 10.18 -2.01 32.48
CA THR A 89 9.94 -2.31 33.91
C THR A 89 10.03 -1.10 34.84
N ASN A 90 10.99 -0.20 34.60
CA ASN A 90 11.27 0.92 35.50
C ASN A 90 10.74 2.26 34.96
N LEU A 91 10.71 2.40 33.64
CA LEU A 91 10.18 3.56 32.94
C LEU A 91 9.35 3.06 31.76
N VAL A 92 8.03 3.18 31.90
CA VAL A 92 7.09 2.83 30.84
C VAL A 92 6.79 4.10 30.06
N HIS A 93 7.11 4.08 28.78
CA HIS A 93 6.84 5.16 27.84
C HIS A 93 6.51 4.52 26.48
N HIS A 94 5.62 5.14 25.75
CA HIS A 94 5.06 4.64 24.51
C HIS A 94 4.38 5.79 23.80
N VAL A 95 4.56 5.88 22.49
CA VAL A 95 3.88 6.82 21.61
C VAL A 95 2.95 6.05 20.70
N SER A 96 1.72 6.55 20.55
CA SER A 96 0.76 5.96 19.62
C SER A 96 -0.01 7.00 18.85
N ILE A 97 -0.51 6.59 17.69
CA ILE A 97 -1.44 7.34 16.85
C ILE A 97 -2.79 6.64 16.94
N ASP A 98 -3.84 7.42 17.20
CA ASP A 98 -5.22 6.92 17.22
C ASP A 98 -5.87 6.97 15.83
N ASN A 99 -7.10 6.46 15.73
CA ASN A 99 -7.88 6.48 14.49
C ASN A 99 -8.25 7.88 14.00
N ASP A 100 -8.18 8.87 14.88
CA ASP A 100 -8.44 10.27 14.53
C ASP A 100 -7.17 10.96 14.00
N GLY A 101 -6.04 10.24 13.96
CA GLY A 101 -4.72 10.72 13.58
C GLY A 101 -3.98 11.44 14.69
N ASN A 102 -4.49 11.49 15.93
CA ASN A 102 -3.84 12.22 17.02
C ASN A 102 -2.73 11.39 17.65
N PHE A 103 -1.62 12.06 17.97
CA PHE A 103 -0.56 11.47 18.77
C PHE A 103 -0.91 11.51 20.25
N SER A 104 -0.54 10.46 20.97
CA SER A 104 -0.69 10.35 22.42
C SER A 104 0.52 9.66 23.07
N GLY A 105 0.60 9.77 24.39
CA GLY A 105 1.66 9.18 25.18
C GLY A 105 2.95 9.99 25.20
N THR A 106 4.05 9.30 25.51
CA THR A 106 5.34 9.94 25.80
C THR A 106 6.49 9.17 25.18
N ALA A 107 7.40 9.88 24.53
CA ALA A 107 8.74 9.41 24.17
C ALA A 107 9.72 9.68 25.34
N TRP A 108 10.94 9.18 25.24
CA TRP A 108 11.96 9.38 26.26
C TRP A 108 13.33 9.76 25.71
N ASN A 109 14.01 10.65 26.41
CA ASN A 109 15.40 11.00 26.20
C ASN A 109 16.14 10.98 27.54
N TYR A 110 17.37 10.46 27.57
CA TYR A 110 18.13 10.31 28.82
C TYR A 110 18.47 11.64 29.50
N SER A 111 18.63 12.72 28.73
CA SER A 111 19.01 14.04 29.26
C SER A 111 17.79 14.95 29.48
N GLN A 112 16.76 14.84 28.64
CA GLN A 112 15.55 15.67 28.67
C GLN A 112 14.37 14.97 29.36
N GLY A 113 14.51 13.72 29.77
CA GLY A 113 13.44 12.95 30.41
C GLY A 113 12.31 12.60 29.44
N LEU A 114 11.08 12.53 29.95
CA LEU A 114 9.91 12.22 29.14
C LEU A 114 9.56 13.40 28.21
N ILE A 115 9.17 13.08 26.99
CA ILE A 115 8.71 14.02 25.97
C ILE A 115 7.26 13.66 25.66
N SER A 116 6.33 14.52 26.05
CA SER A 116 4.90 14.26 25.92
C SER A 116 4.36 14.78 24.58
N LEU A 117 3.54 13.94 23.92
CA LEU A 117 2.77 14.30 22.73
C LEU A 117 1.26 14.46 23.05
N GLU A 118 0.86 14.13 24.28
CA GLU A 118 -0.51 14.33 24.77
C GLU A 118 -0.66 15.63 25.54
N ALA A 119 -1.77 16.34 25.30
CA ALA A 119 -2.11 17.55 26.04
C ALA A 119 -2.73 17.23 27.40
N THR A 120 -2.55 18.12 28.38
CA THR A 120 -3.19 17.99 29.68
C THR A 120 -4.51 18.77 29.73
N THR A 121 -5.53 18.17 30.35
CA THR A 121 -6.91 18.72 30.45
C THR A 121 -7.05 20.03 31.24
N THR A 122 -5.96 20.58 31.78
CA THR A 122 -5.98 21.86 32.50
C THR A 122 -5.50 22.98 31.57
N PRO A 123 -6.40 23.86 31.10
CA PRO A 123 -5.98 25.06 30.38
C PRO A 123 -5.34 25.98 31.41
N ASP A 124 -4.02 26.10 31.38
CA ASP A 124 -3.26 27.31 31.73
C ASP A 124 -1.75 27.03 31.62
N ALA A 125 -1.05 27.88 30.85
CA ALA A 125 0.40 27.94 30.61
C ALA A 125 1.08 26.88 29.70
N ASP A 126 0.36 25.83 29.30
CA ASP A 126 0.94 24.67 28.60
C ASP A 126 0.38 24.43 27.18
N ASP A 127 -0.23 25.45 26.57
CA ASP A 127 -0.62 25.40 25.16
C ASP A 127 0.62 25.51 24.25
N PRO A 128 0.60 24.88 23.06
CA PRO A 128 1.69 24.99 22.10
C PRO A 128 1.92 26.45 21.69
N PRO A 129 3.15 26.84 21.33
CA PRO A 129 3.52 28.24 21.05
C PRO A 129 2.68 28.94 19.97
N ASP A 130 2.07 28.18 19.07
CA ASP A 130 1.23 28.69 17.97
C ASP A 130 -0.27 28.72 18.31
N ASN A 131 -0.65 28.38 19.54
CA ASN A 131 -2.04 28.31 19.99
C ASN A 131 -2.92 27.43 19.07
N TYR A 132 -2.41 26.25 18.72
CA TYR A 132 -3.12 25.24 17.91
C TYR A 132 -3.42 25.68 16.47
N ALA A 133 -2.66 26.61 15.91
CA ALA A 133 -2.84 27.05 14.52
C ALA A 133 -2.72 25.89 13.51
N PHE A 134 -1.94 24.86 13.84
CA PHE A 134 -1.76 23.65 13.03
C PHE A 134 -3.03 22.80 12.90
N ASN A 135 -4.03 22.98 13.77
CA ASN A 135 -5.26 22.19 13.80
C ASN A 135 -6.03 22.19 12.46
N VAL A 136 -5.84 23.22 11.62
CA VAL A 136 -6.42 23.28 10.26
C VAL A 136 -5.93 22.15 9.36
N ASN A 137 -4.77 21.57 9.67
CA ASN A 137 -4.18 20.46 8.93
C ASN A 137 -4.46 19.11 9.58
N CYS A 138 -5.20 19.04 10.70
CA CYS A 138 -5.54 17.77 11.32
C CYS A 138 -6.84 17.21 10.73
N PRO A 139 -6.97 15.88 10.57
CA PRO A 139 -8.22 15.25 10.14
C PRO A 139 -9.39 15.57 11.08
N ASN A 140 -9.10 15.58 12.39
CA ASN A 140 -10.04 15.91 13.45
C ASN A 140 -9.50 17.06 14.30
N THR A 141 -10.38 17.62 15.13
CA THR A 141 -9.98 18.74 16.00
C THR A 141 -8.96 18.29 17.04
N CYS A 142 -7.72 18.72 16.89
CA CYS A 142 -6.60 18.59 17.81
C CYS A 142 -6.46 19.85 18.67
N ASN A 143 -6.82 19.76 19.95
CA ASN A 143 -6.64 20.82 20.92
C ASN A 143 -6.56 20.26 22.36
N ALA A 144 -6.34 21.15 23.34
CA ALA A 144 -6.30 20.80 24.76
C ALA A 144 -7.56 20.06 25.25
N GLY A 145 -8.74 20.38 24.71
CA GLY A 145 -10.00 19.72 25.07
C GLY A 145 -10.07 18.25 24.63
N ASN A 146 -9.31 17.89 23.60
CA ASN A 146 -9.17 16.52 23.08
C ASN A 146 -7.80 15.90 23.42
N ASN A 147 -7.07 16.46 24.39
CA ASN A 147 -5.74 15.98 24.82
C ASN A 147 -4.71 15.83 23.69
N CYS A 148 -4.80 16.65 22.65
CA CYS A 148 -3.97 16.50 21.45
C CYS A 148 -2.99 17.67 21.32
N TRP A 149 -1.71 17.38 21.11
CA TRP A 149 -0.69 18.38 20.72
C TRP A 149 -0.12 18.16 19.31
N ALA A 150 -0.30 16.98 18.74
CA ALA A 150 0.14 16.68 17.39
C ALA A 150 -0.81 15.71 16.69
N CYS A 151 -0.88 15.80 15.37
CA CYS A 151 -1.72 14.95 14.53
C CYS A 151 -0.98 14.54 13.25
N TYR A 152 -1.30 13.37 12.74
CA TYR A 152 -0.91 12.88 11.43
C TYR A 152 -2.01 13.21 10.42
N ASN A 153 -1.64 13.86 9.32
CA ASN A 153 -2.53 14.07 8.19
C ASN A 153 -2.16 13.10 7.06
N GLU A 154 -3.05 12.16 6.80
CA GLU A 154 -2.88 11.13 5.78
C GLU A 154 -2.82 11.70 4.36
N SER A 155 -3.66 12.69 4.04
CA SER A 155 -3.72 13.27 2.69
C SER A 155 -2.42 13.97 2.27
N THR A 156 -1.65 14.46 3.25
CA THR A 156 -0.35 15.09 3.00
C THR A 156 0.81 14.23 3.47
N GLN A 157 0.54 13.10 4.14
CA GLN A 157 1.51 12.26 4.85
C GLN A 157 2.37 13.01 5.89
N LEU A 158 1.93 14.18 6.35
CA LEU A 158 2.71 15.05 7.25
C LEU A 158 2.25 14.93 8.69
N ILE A 159 3.18 15.12 9.62
CA ILE A 159 2.87 15.34 11.03
C ILE A 159 2.79 16.83 11.31
N HIS A 160 1.71 17.22 11.97
CA HIS A 160 1.47 18.59 12.42
C HIS A 160 1.48 18.70 13.94
N GLY A 161 1.99 19.83 14.44
CA GLY A 161 1.90 20.18 15.85
C GLY A 161 3.21 20.00 16.62
N TRP A 162 3.07 19.66 17.90
CA TRP A 162 4.12 19.87 18.90
C TRP A 162 4.25 18.69 19.87
N ALA A 163 5.43 18.59 20.47
CA ALA A 163 5.72 17.78 21.63
C ALA A 163 6.42 18.63 22.70
N ARG A 164 6.40 18.19 23.96
CA ARG A 164 6.97 18.97 25.07
C ARG A 164 7.84 18.15 25.99
N THR A 165 9.02 18.67 26.33
CA THR A 165 9.91 18.03 27.30
C THR A 165 9.41 18.25 28.73
N ALA A 166 9.36 17.19 29.53
CA ALA A 166 8.88 17.26 30.90
C ALA A 166 9.91 17.90 31.85
N SER A 167 11.21 17.79 31.56
CA SER A 167 12.27 18.30 32.46
C SER A 167 12.54 19.79 32.29
N SER A 168 12.62 20.28 31.04
CA SER A 168 12.93 21.67 30.71
C SER A 168 11.71 22.50 30.34
N GLY A 169 10.61 21.85 29.94
CA GLY A 169 9.39 22.53 29.47
C GLY A 169 9.51 23.07 28.05
N ASP A 170 10.58 22.73 27.33
CA ASP A 170 10.84 23.15 25.96
C ASP A 170 9.87 22.48 24.98
N TRP A 171 9.54 23.23 23.92
CA TRP A 171 8.66 22.79 22.85
C TRP A 171 9.46 22.28 21.65
N ILE A 172 9.02 21.15 21.12
CA ILE A 172 9.51 20.53 19.90
C ILE A 172 8.42 20.66 18.85
N ARG A 173 8.72 21.29 17.73
CA ARG A 173 7.82 21.48 16.59
C ARG A 173 8.03 20.38 15.56
N LEU A 174 6.98 19.66 15.16
CA LEU A 174 7.05 18.53 14.22
C LEU A 174 6.88 18.94 12.75
N ASP A 175 6.29 20.11 12.48
CA ASP A 175 5.89 20.57 11.14
C ASP A 175 6.77 21.71 10.58
N ASN A 176 8.04 21.77 10.95
CA ASN A 176 8.84 22.96 10.67
C ASN A 176 9.11 23.17 9.16
N ALA A 177 8.63 24.31 8.63
CA ALA A 177 8.78 24.73 7.25
C ALA A 177 10.21 25.16 6.83
N THR A 178 11.19 25.22 7.74
CA THR A 178 12.59 25.57 7.39
C THR A 178 13.44 24.38 6.95
N ALA A 179 13.00 23.15 7.23
CA ALA A 179 13.58 21.90 6.79
C ALA A 179 12.48 21.02 6.16
N THR A 180 12.82 19.80 5.72
CA THR A 180 11.80 18.81 5.35
C THR A 180 11.02 18.44 6.62
N PRO A 181 9.71 18.73 6.71
CA PRO A 181 8.91 18.45 7.89
C PRO A 181 8.82 16.95 8.16
N VAL A 182 8.44 16.57 9.38
CA VAL A 182 8.28 15.14 9.70
C VAL A 182 7.10 14.58 8.90
N ALA A 183 7.35 13.48 8.20
CA ALA A 183 6.38 12.81 7.37
C ALA A 183 6.45 11.30 7.55
N LEU A 184 5.36 10.60 7.24
CA LEU A 184 5.32 9.14 7.20
C LEU A 184 5.53 8.69 5.75
N GLN A 185 6.53 7.84 5.51
CA GLN A 185 6.68 7.19 4.21
C GLN A 185 5.48 6.24 4.02
N SER A 186 4.72 6.43 2.94
CA SER A 186 3.66 5.52 2.54
C SER A 186 3.77 5.22 1.04
N TRP A 187 3.19 4.10 0.59
CA TRP A 187 3.08 3.74 -0.83
C TRP A 187 1.81 4.27 -1.50
N ASP A 188 1.01 5.02 -0.75
CA ASP A 188 -0.42 5.21 -1.00
C ASP A 188 -0.77 6.30 -2.03
N TYR A 189 0.22 6.82 -2.77
CA TYR A 189 -0.08 7.80 -3.80
C TYR A 189 0.96 7.78 -4.90
N LEU A 190 0.54 7.39 -6.11
CA LEU A 190 1.07 7.79 -7.42
C LEU A 190 2.50 8.38 -7.40
N ASP A 191 3.53 7.54 -7.28
CA ASP A 191 4.95 7.96 -7.34
C ASP A 191 5.42 9.00 -6.29
N ASP A 192 4.57 9.45 -5.36
CA ASP A 192 4.87 10.47 -4.35
C ASP A 192 5.37 9.82 -3.06
N SER A 193 6.46 9.05 -3.17
CA SER A 193 7.29 8.84 -1.98
C SER A 193 7.71 10.21 -1.46
N VAL A 194 7.61 10.45 -0.16
CA VAL A 194 8.07 11.73 0.44
C VAL A 194 9.56 11.94 0.17
N LEU A 195 10.33 10.86 0.04
CA LEU A 195 11.74 10.85 -0.33
C LEU A 195 12.03 9.77 -1.40
N PRO A 196 11.67 10.02 -2.67
CA PRO A 196 11.80 9.01 -3.71
C PRO A 196 13.28 8.68 -3.97
N GLY A 197 13.58 7.39 -4.11
CA GLY A 197 14.94 6.91 -4.37
C GLY A 197 15.84 6.77 -3.14
N HIS A 198 15.29 6.96 -1.94
CA HIS A 198 15.90 6.54 -0.68
C HIS A 198 15.30 5.17 -0.29
N ASP A 199 16.10 4.26 0.25
CA ASP A 199 15.66 2.91 0.67
C ASP A 199 14.80 2.95 1.96
N VAL A 200 13.86 3.89 2.03
CA VAL A 200 12.95 4.10 3.16
C VAL A 200 11.73 3.21 2.99
N GLU A 201 11.44 2.41 4.02
CA GLU A 201 10.32 1.49 4.02
C GLU A 201 9.01 2.23 4.36
N PRO A 202 7.85 1.76 3.88
CA PRO A 202 6.57 2.31 4.31
C PRO A 202 6.36 2.10 5.81
N GLY A 203 5.76 3.10 6.44
CA GLY A 203 5.61 3.16 7.89
C GLY A 203 6.81 3.77 8.60
N ASP A 204 7.93 4.02 7.91
CA ASP A 204 9.06 4.78 8.49
C ASP A 204 8.76 6.28 8.45
N PHE A 205 9.10 6.98 9.53
CA PHE A 205 9.04 8.44 9.58
C PHE A 205 10.32 9.03 8.99
N VAL A 206 10.19 10.15 8.29
CA VAL A 206 11.31 10.88 7.68
C VAL A 206 11.24 12.36 8.01
N GLY A 207 12.35 13.09 7.80
CA GLY A 207 12.39 14.54 7.99
C GLY A 207 12.76 14.95 9.42
N TYR A 208 12.49 16.22 9.74
CA TYR A 208 13.02 16.86 10.94
C TYR A 208 11.93 17.56 11.77
N ALA A 209 11.97 17.32 13.07
CA ALA A 209 11.39 18.21 14.05
C ALA A 209 12.44 19.22 14.53
N THR A 210 11.99 20.31 15.16
CA THR A 210 12.89 21.38 15.61
C THR A 210 12.56 21.87 17.00
N SER A 211 13.58 22.27 17.73
CA SER A 211 13.46 22.81 19.09
C SER A 211 14.45 23.95 19.28
N THR A 212 14.33 24.66 20.41
CA THR A 212 15.34 25.64 20.85
C THR A 212 16.73 25.02 21.09
N LEU A 213 16.78 23.70 21.26
CA LEU A 213 17.97 22.91 21.56
C LEU A 213 18.60 22.28 20.30
N GLY A 214 17.96 22.39 19.14
CA GLY A 214 18.42 21.82 17.87
C GLY A 214 17.36 21.03 17.13
N ASP A 215 17.73 20.54 15.96
CA ASP A 215 16.89 19.73 15.07
C ASP A 215 16.89 18.26 15.49
N ILE A 216 15.79 17.56 15.26
CA ILE A 216 15.61 16.14 15.57
C ILE A 216 15.26 15.44 14.28
N SER A 217 16.13 14.54 13.81
CA SER A 217 15.94 13.75 12.60
C SER A 217 15.27 12.42 12.92
N PHE A 218 14.29 12.02 12.11
CA PHE A 218 13.48 10.82 12.35
C PHE A 218 14.00 9.57 11.63
N ASN A 219 14.85 9.74 10.62
CA ASN A 219 15.47 8.64 9.90
C ASN A 219 16.82 9.08 9.32
N CYS A 220 17.85 8.27 9.54
CA CYS A 220 19.20 8.53 9.06
C CYS A 220 19.27 8.68 7.52
N GLU A 221 18.36 8.05 6.77
CA GLU A 221 18.29 8.15 5.30
C GLU A 221 17.78 9.52 4.84
N SER A 222 17.03 10.23 5.71
CA SER A 222 16.54 11.59 5.45
C SER A 222 17.55 12.69 5.81
N GLU A 223 18.70 12.31 6.38
CA GLU A 223 19.79 13.24 6.62
C GLU A 223 20.50 13.65 5.31
N GLY A 224 21.08 14.86 5.26
CA GLY A 224 21.81 15.45 4.11
C GLY A 224 23.10 14.72 3.68
N GLY A 225 23.03 13.39 3.56
CA GLY A 225 24.08 12.41 3.26
C GLY A 225 23.54 10.98 3.04
N GLY A 226 22.22 10.73 3.20
CA GLY A 226 21.55 9.44 2.94
C GLY A 226 22.22 8.26 3.66
N ALA A 227 22.29 7.11 2.98
CA ALA A 227 22.92 5.87 3.43
C ALA A 227 24.31 6.03 4.08
N GLY A 228 25.07 7.08 3.77
CA GLY A 228 26.36 7.37 4.41
C GLY A 228 26.23 7.70 5.91
N ASN A 229 25.13 8.33 6.31
CA ASN A 229 24.83 8.62 7.72
C ASN A 229 24.32 7.36 8.43
N CYS A 230 23.47 6.56 7.78
CA CYS A 230 23.00 5.28 8.33
C CYS A 230 24.15 4.29 8.58
N ALA A 231 25.22 4.34 7.80
CA ALA A 231 26.43 3.55 8.06
C ALA A 231 27.15 3.92 9.36
N THR A 232 26.92 5.13 9.90
CA THR A 232 27.54 5.62 11.14
C THR A 232 26.55 5.65 12.31
N ARG A 233 25.28 5.97 12.03
CA ARG A 233 24.18 6.09 12.99
C ARG A 233 22.93 5.49 12.34
N ASP A 234 22.71 4.21 12.59
CA ASP A 234 21.55 3.47 12.08
C ASP A 234 20.36 3.70 13.02
N TYR A 235 19.50 4.65 12.66
CA TYR A 235 18.30 4.97 13.44
C TYR A 235 17.13 5.29 12.52
N LYS A 236 15.95 4.89 12.98
CA LYS A 236 14.67 5.24 12.38
C LYS A 236 13.56 5.20 13.41
N VAL A 237 12.56 6.04 13.21
CA VAL A 237 11.26 5.97 13.88
C VAL A 237 10.27 5.37 12.88
N TYR A 238 9.39 4.47 13.32
CA TYR A 238 8.45 3.79 12.43
C TYR A 238 7.17 3.35 13.14
N ILE A 239 6.10 3.11 12.38
CA ILE A 239 4.89 2.46 12.89
C ILE A 239 5.11 0.94 12.85
N SER A 240 5.12 0.30 14.02
CA SER A 240 5.43 -1.13 14.11
C SER A 240 4.26 -2.04 13.74
N ASN A 241 3.03 -1.55 13.92
CA ASN A 241 1.84 -2.34 13.60
C ASN A 241 1.78 -2.59 12.10
N LEU A 242 1.56 -3.85 11.73
CA LEU A 242 1.25 -4.22 10.36
C LEU A 242 -0.09 -3.62 9.97
N GLN A 243 -0.09 -2.78 8.94
CA GLN A 243 -1.29 -2.17 8.40
C GLN A 243 -1.35 -2.36 6.89
N VAL A 244 -2.53 -2.77 6.43
CA VAL A 244 -2.85 -2.82 5.00
C VAL A 244 -2.99 -1.39 4.50
N GLY A 245 -2.35 -1.10 3.38
CA GLY A 245 -2.53 0.15 2.63
C GLY A 245 -3.44 -0.06 1.45
N HIS A 246 -3.16 0.66 0.37
CA HIS A 246 -3.91 0.59 -0.88
C HIS A 246 -4.14 -0.82 -1.43
N LEU A 247 -5.35 -1.06 -1.94
CA LEU A 247 -5.72 -2.27 -2.65
C LEU A 247 -6.05 -1.97 -4.11
N SER A 248 -5.64 -2.86 -5.02
CA SER A 248 -5.97 -2.71 -6.44
C SER A 248 -6.30 -4.02 -7.12
N ALA A 249 -7.27 -3.96 -8.03
CA ALA A 249 -7.75 -5.07 -8.84
C ALA A 249 -8.41 -4.56 -10.14
N PRO A 250 -8.51 -5.38 -11.21
CA PRO A 250 -7.89 -6.69 -11.38
C PRO A 250 -6.41 -6.64 -11.81
N ASN A 251 -5.71 -5.49 -11.80
CA ASN A 251 -4.31 -5.30 -12.25
C ASN A 251 -3.92 -6.12 -13.50
N TRP A 252 -4.88 -6.28 -14.42
CA TRP A 252 -4.78 -7.18 -15.55
C TRP A 252 -5.14 -6.41 -16.81
N SER A 253 -4.15 -5.80 -17.45
CA SER A 253 -4.35 -4.95 -18.62
C SER A 253 -4.79 -5.75 -19.85
N TYR A 254 -5.32 -5.05 -20.86
CA TYR A 254 -5.68 -5.64 -22.16
C TYR A 254 -4.48 -6.39 -22.77
N SER A 255 -3.28 -5.82 -22.67
CA SER A 255 -2.06 -6.46 -23.18
C SER A 255 -1.72 -7.77 -22.48
N ASN A 256 -1.99 -7.88 -21.17
CA ASN A 256 -1.75 -9.11 -20.43
C ASN A 256 -2.81 -10.16 -20.81
N ALA A 257 -4.08 -9.74 -20.87
CA ALA A 257 -5.19 -10.61 -21.24
C ALA A 257 -5.03 -11.21 -22.65
N CYS A 258 -4.53 -10.43 -23.61
CA CYS A 258 -4.20 -10.90 -24.96
C CYS A 258 -3.24 -12.09 -25.01
N ASN A 259 -2.33 -12.21 -24.04
CA ASN A 259 -1.26 -13.22 -24.06
C ASN A 259 -1.55 -14.42 -23.16
N ASP A 260 -2.31 -14.21 -22.08
CA ASP A 260 -2.40 -15.17 -20.98
C ASP A 260 -3.82 -15.64 -20.64
N GLU A 261 -4.90 -15.02 -21.15
CA GLU A 261 -6.35 -15.26 -20.93
C GLU A 261 -7.07 -14.10 -20.21
N ALA A 262 -8.33 -13.87 -20.62
CA ALA A 262 -9.24 -12.88 -20.05
C ALA A 262 -9.80 -13.22 -18.66
N ARG A 263 -9.84 -14.50 -18.28
CA ARG A 263 -10.45 -14.97 -17.01
C ARG A 263 -9.56 -14.83 -15.79
N LYS A 264 -8.49 -14.04 -15.93
CA LYS A 264 -7.48 -13.85 -14.90
C LYS A 264 -7.65 -12.50 -14.20
N ALA A 265 -7.29 -12.48 -12.92
CA ALA A 265 -7.18 -11.26 -12.15
C ALA A 265 -5.91 -11.29 -11.30
N VAL A 266 -5.30 -10.13 -11.13
CA VAL A 266 -4.18 -9.88 -10.23
C VAL A 266 -4.68 -8.93 -9.15
N LEU A 267 -4.71 -9.43 -7.92
CA LEU A 267 -5.03 -8.66 -6.73
C LEU A 267 -3.72 -8.16 -6.16
N LYS A 268 -3.58 -6.85 -5.97
CA LYS A 268 -2.39 -6.26 -5.36
C LYS A 268 -2.76 -5.49 -4.11
N TRP A 269 -1.83 -5.47 -3.18
CA TRP A 269 -1.95 -4.70 -1.96
C TRP A 269 -0.61 -4.07 -1.63
N TYR A 270 -0.69 -2.94 -0.95
CA TYR A 270 0.47 -2.22 -0.43
C TYR A 270 0.49 -2.30 1.09
N LEU A 271 1.68 -2.21 1.66
CA LEU A 271 1.83 -2.06 3.10
C LEU A 271 1.79 -0.57 3.43
N LYS A 272 1.00 -0.21 4.43
CA LYS A 272 1.02 1.14 4.97
C LYS A 272 2.06 1.27 6.09
N SER A 273 2.25 0.22 6.88
CA SER A 273 3.29 0.11 7.89
C SER A 273 3.52 -1.33 8.34
N GLY A 274 4.59 -1.53 9.11
CA GLY A 274 4.93 -2.81 9.72
C GLY A 274 5.45 -3.85 8.72
N THR A 275 5.81 -5.02 9.24
CA THR A 275 6.44 -6.08 8.46
C THR A 275 5.47 -7.21 8.17
N GLN A 276 5.24 -7.49 6.89
CA GLN A 276 4.46 -8.65 6.46
C GLN A 276 5.30 -9.92 6.47
N ASN A 277 4.76 -10.99 7.05
CA ASN A 277 5.27 -12.36 6.96
C ASN A 277 4.22 -13.35 6.43
N GLY A 278 3.00 -12.89 6.13
CA GLY A 278 2.03 -13.68 5.38
C GLY A 278 0.80 -12.89 4.97
N TYR A 279 -0.05 -13.56 4.19
CA TYR A 279 -1.32 -13.01 3.73
C TYR A 279 -2.40 -14.08 3.63
N GLU A 280 -3.65 -13.66 3.56
CA GLU A 280 -4.78 -14.50 3.23
C GLU A 280 -5.83 -13.68 2.47
N ILE A 281 -6.36 -14.25 1.38
CA ILE A 281 -7.28 -13.59 0.46
C ILE A 281 -8.54 -14.43 0.29
N VAL A 282 -9.68 -13.75 0.26
CA VAL A 282 -10.98 -14.31 -0.10
C VAL A 282 -11.58 -13.49 -1.23
N VAL A 283 -12.13 -14.15 -2.24
CA VAL A 283 -12.86 -13.55 -3.35
C VAL A 283 -14.22 -14.19 -3.47
N ASN A 284 -15.24 -13.36 -3.73
CA ASN A 284 -16.60 -13.83 -3.90
C ASN A 284 -17.33 -13.01 -4.97
N ASP A 285 -18.32 -13.61 -5.64
CA ASP A 285 -19.18 -12.95 -6.65
C ASP A 285 -20.44 -12.32 -6.01
N THR A 286 -20.57 -12.48 -4.70
CA THR A 286 -21.58 -11.83 -3.86
C THR A 286 -20.89 -11.07 -2.74
N ASN A 287 -21.56 -10.03 -2.22
CA ASN A 287 -21.06 -9.26 -1.08
C ASN A 287 -21.24 -10.04 0.23
N SER A 288 -20.64 -11.23 0.31
CA SER A 288 -20.60 -12.09 1.48
C SER A 288 -19.17 -12.55 1.72
N PHE A 289 -18.75 -12.46 2.98
CA PHE A 289 -17.44 -12.93 3.42
C PHE A 289 -17.62 -14.19 4.26
N SER A 290 -16.89 -15.26 3.91
CA SER A 290 -16.77 -16.45 4.75
C SER A 290 -15.49 -17.23 4.47
N THR A 291 -14.77 -17.56 5.54
CA THR A 291 -13.68 -18.56 5.54
C THR A 291 -14.09 -19.86 6.24
N SER A 292 -15.33 -19.93 6.74
CA SER A 292 -15.84 -21.05 7.55
C SER A 292 -16.79 -21.97 6.78
N THR A 293 -17.32 -21.48 5.67
CA THR A 293 -18.17 -22.22 4.73
C THR A 293 -17.46 -22.30 3.38
N SER A 294 -17.84 -23.24 2.52
CA SER A 294 -17.39 -23.27 1.12
C SER A 294 -18.13 -22.23 0.26
N ASP A 295 -18.43 -21.06 0.84
CA ASP A 295 -19.16 -19.95 0.22
C ASP A 295 -18.16 -18.86 -0.15
N TYR A 296 -17.29 -19.20 -1.10
CA TYR A 296 -16.29 -18.34 -1.71
C TYR A 296 -16.04 -18.83 -3.13
N ILE A 297 -15.65 -17.91 -4.02
CA ILE A 297 -15.18 -18.25 -5.37
C ILE A 297 -13.70 -18.62 -5.32
N CYS A 298 -12.92 -17.84 -4.57
CA CYS A 298 -11.52 -18.13 -4.33
C CYS A 298 -11.14 -17.92 -2.86
N TRP A 299 -10.42 -18.87 -2.28
CA TRP A 299 -9.77 -18.72 -0.98
C TRP A 299 -8.34 -19.23 -1.05
N SER A 300 -7.37 -18.35 -0.76
CA SER A 300 -5.95 -18.69 -0.81
C SER A 300 -5.52 -19.63 0.33
N GLY A 301 -6.27 -19.62 1.44
CA GLY A 301 -5.78 -20.05 2.74
C GLY A 301 -4.64 -19.15 3.25
N ILE A 302 -4.17 -19.39 4.47
CA ILE A 302 -3.06 -18.65 5.05
C ILE A 302 -1.76 -18.98 4.31
N LYS A 303 -1.10 -17.96 3.75
CA LYS A 303 0.18 -18.06 3.05
C LYS A 303 1.30 -17.50 3.93
N THR A 304 2.00 -18.38 4.65
CA THR A 304 3.13 -18.03 5.52
C THR A 304 4.27 -19.05 5.39
N PRO A 305 5.55 -18.64 5.38
CA PRO A 305 6.01 -17.26 5.32
C PRO A 305 5.87 -16.67 3.90
N SER A 306 5.47 -15.41 3.78
CA SER A 306 5.36 -14.73 2.50
C SER A 306 5.42 -13.20 2.62
N VAL A 307 6.25 -12.58 1.79
CA VAL A 307 6.38 -11.12 1.62
C VAL A 307 5.76 -10.65 0.29
N ALA A 308 4.97 -11.49 -0.36
CA ALA A 308 4.33 -11.11 -1.62
C ALA A 308 3.38 -9.93 -1.41
N SER A 309 3.26 -9.07 -2.42
CA SER A 309 2.31 -7.93 -2.48
C SER A 309 1.26 -8.12 -3.58
N GLN A 310 1.16 -9.33 -4.13
CA GLN A 310 0.20 -9.65 -5.18
C GLN A 310 -0.23 -11.12 -5.16
N TYR A 311 -1.42 -11.38 -5.70
CA TYR A 311 -2.02 -12.70 -5.84
C TYR A 311 -2.74 -12.82 -7.19
N ILE A 312 -2.52 -13.93 -7.88
CA ILE A 312 -3.08 -14.17 -9.23
C ILE A 312 -4.19 -15.21 -9.12
N ILE A 313 -5.30 -14.98 -9.82
CA ILE A 313 -6.43 -15.92 -9.97
C ILE A 313 -6.63 -16.18 -11.46
N PRO A 314 -6.80 -17.43 -11.91
CA PRO A 314 -6.52 -18.65 -11.16
C PRO A 314 -5.03 -18.81 -10.87
N ASN A 315 -4.71 -19.66 -9.90
CA ASN A 315 -3.35 -20.12 -9.66
C ASN A 315 -3.35 -21.63 -9.36
N THR A 316 -2.24 -22.15 -8.85
CA THR A 316 -2.12 -23.56 -8.46
C THR A 316 -2.88 -23.92 -7.18
N ASP A 317 -3.51 -22.96 -6.50
CA ASP A 317 -4.25 -23.24 -5.29
C ASP A 317 -5.60 -23.91 -5.63
N PRO A 318 -5.93 -25.04 -4.99
CA PRO A 318 -7.11 -25.83 -5.34
C PRO A 318 -8.44 -25.11 -5.05
N GLY A 319 -8.40 -24.01 -4.31
CA GLY A 319 -9.56 -23.20 -3.95
C GLY A 319 -9.78 -22.00 -4.86
N CYS A 320 -9.00 -21.78 -5.92
CA CYS A 320 -9.05 -20.57 -6.75
C CYS A 320 -9.10 -20.90 -8.25
N PRO A 321 -10.28 -21.31 -8.76
CA PRO A 321 -10.47 -21.63 -10.18
C PRO A 321 -10.44 -20.36 -11.04
N ALA A 322 -10.48 -20.54 -12.36
CA ALA A 322 -10.60 -19.43 -13.31
C ALA A 322 -11.91 -18.68 -13.03
N LEU A 323 -11.85 -17.35 -13.05
CA LEU A 323 -13.01 -16.50 -12.80
C LEU A 323 -13.98 -16.55 -13.97
N ASP A 324 -15.26 -16.29 -13.74
CA ASP A 324 -16.23 -16.19 -14.83
C ASP A 324 -16.10 -14.84 -15.53
N TYR A 325 -16.51 -14.79 -16.80
CA TYR A 325 -16.48 -13.56 -17.58
C TYR A 325 -17.60 -12.61 -17.17
N ASN A 326 -17.40 -11.32 -17.42
CA ASN A 326 -18.36 -10.25 -17.13
C ASN A 326 -18.96 -10.33 -15.71
N THR A 327 -18.14 -10.71 -14.74
CA THR A 327 -18.60 -10.98 -13.38
C THR A 327 -17.90 -10.03 -12.43
N HIS A 328 -18.70 -9.45 -11.52
CA HIS A 328 -18.23 -8.53 -10.50
C HIS A 328 -17.79 -9.32 -9.28
N TYR A 329 -16.56 -9.07 -8.82
CA TYR A 329 -15.98 -9.79 -7.69
C TYR A 329 -15.62 -8.83 -6.57
N TYR A 330 -16.06 -9.20 -5.37
CA TYR A 330 -15.61 -8.64 -4.11
C TYR A 330 -14.37 -9.41 -3.66
N TRP A 331 -13.41 -8.71 -3.06
CA TRP A 331 -12.30 -9.40 -2.41
C TRP A 331 -11.92 -8.74 -1.09
N TRP A 332 -11.38 -9.59 -0.22
CA TRP A 332 -10.92 -9.23 1.11
C TRP A 332 -9.52 -9.76 1.32
N ILE A 333 -8.74 -9.03 2.12
CA ILE A 333 -7.40 -9.43 2.52
C ILE A 333 -7.20 -9.23 4.02
N ARG A 334 -6.37 -10.08 4.60
CA ARG A 334 -5.67 -9.79 5.86
C ARG A 334 -4.22 -10.21 5.76
N LEU A 335 -3.37 -9.55 6.53
CA LEU A 335 -1.95 -9.82 6.57
C LEU A 335 -1.55 -10.39 7.93
N PHE A 336 -0.38 -11.02 7.97
CA PHE A 336 0.20 -11.60 9.18
C PHE A 336 1.59 -11.02 9.40
N ASP A 337 1.89 -10.62 10.63
CA ASP A 337 3.21 -10.08 10.99
C ASP A 337 4.23 -11.17 11.34
N SER A 338 5.42 -10.76 11.77
CA SER A 338 6.51 -11.66 12.18
C SER A 338 6.16 -12.52 13.40
N GLU A 339 5.26 -12.06 14.27
CA GLU A 339 4.78 -12.81 15.42
C GLU A 339 3.62 -13.76 15.06
N GLY A 340 3.07 -13.64 13.85
CA GLY A 340 1.93 -14.41 13.37
C GLY A 340 0.59 -13.83 13.80
N GLU A 341 0.57 -12.60 14.30
CA GLU A 341 -0.68 -11.89 14.59
C GLU A 341 -1.26 -11.37 13.27
N ALA A 342 -2.59 -11.50 13.15
CA ALA A 342 -3.30 -11.15 11.94
C ALA A 342 -3.86 -9.73 12.05
N THR A 343 -3.86 -8.99 10.94
CA THR A 343 -4.71 -7.80 10.81
C THR A 343 -6.18 -8.21 10.81
N GLU A 344 -7.07 -7.23 10.97
CA GLU A 344 -8.47 -7.43 10.58
C GLU A 344 -8.60 -7.67 9.07
N TRP A 345 -9.80 -8.05 8.65
CA TRP A 345 -10.12 -8.22 7.23
C TRP A 345 -10.49 -6.88 6.62
N TYR A 346 -9.79 -6.52 5.56
CA TYR A 346 -10.05 -5.31 4.79
C TYR A 346 -10.74 -5.67 3.49
N GLN A 347 -11.81 -4.95 3.16
CA GLN A 347 -12.54 -5.12 1.91
C GLN A 347 -12.06 -4.10 0.89
N TYR A 348 -11.77 -4.58 -0.32
CA TYR A 348 -11.50 -3.70 -1.46
C TYR A 348 -12.67 -2.74 -1.73
N GLY A 349 -12.33 -1.47 -1.96
CA GLY A 349 -13.24 -0.38 -2.28
C GLY A 349 -14.06 0.12 -1.10
N VAL A 350 -13.68 -0.19 0.14
CA VAL A 350 -14.40 0.25 1.34
C VAL A 350 -13.52 1.14 2.20
N ASP A 351 -14.04 2.32 2.57
CA ASP A 351 -13.46 3.16 3.62
C ASP A 351 -13.68 2.52 5.01
N ASP A 352 -13.05 1.37 5.28
CA ASP A 352 -13.15 0.62 6.54
C ASP A 352 -11.99 0.93 7.51
N GLY A 353 -11.12 1.89 7.16
CA GLY A 353 -10.02 2.35 8.00
C GLY A 353 -8.67 1.74 7.68
N HIS A 354 -8.56 0.88 6.66
CA HIS A 354 -7.26 0.78 5.96
C HIS A 354 -6.98 2.12 5.28
N LEU A 355 -5.74 2.55 5.41
CA LEU A 355 -5.32 3.89 5.02
C LEU A 355 -4.95 3.85 3.54
N GLY A 356 -5.66 4.65 2.76
CA GLY A 356 -5.86 4.47 1.32
C GLY A 356 -7.26 4.86 0.86
N SER A 357 -7.63 6.14 1.01
CA SER A 357 -8.86 6.68 0.40
C SER A 357 -8.70 6.75 -1.13
N GLY A 358 -8.73 5.61 -1.82
CA GLY A 358 -8.50 5.59 -3.26
C GLY A 358 -8.19 4.26 -3.89
N ASP A 359 -8.71 3.13 -3.38
CA ASP A 359 -8.60 1.83 -4.04
C ASP A 359 -8.84 1.97 -5.55
N GLU A 360 -7.82 1.63 -6.34
CA GLU A 360 -7.84 1.86 -7.77
C GLU A 360 -8.41 0.65 -8.48
N ALA A 361 -9.58 0.85 -9.08
CA ALA A 361 -10.07 -0.02 -10.12
C ALA A 361 -9.22 0.19 -11.39
N THR A 362 -8.19 -0.63 -11.52
CA THR A 362 -7.25 -0.60 -12.65
C THR A 362 -7.90 -1.01 -13.99
N ASP A 363 -9.11 -1.56 -13.97
CA ASP A 363 -9.95 -1.82 -15.15
C ASP A 363 -10.82 -0.62 -15.56
N GLY A 364 -10.77 0.49 -14.81
CA GLY A 364 -11.62 1.67 -15.04
C GLY A 364 -13.04 1.52 -14.50
N ASN A 365 -13.28 0.52 -13.63
CA ASN A 365 -14.56 0.14 -13.03
C ASN A 365 -15.81 0.31 -13.94
N PRO A 366 -16.11 -0.68 -14.80
CA PRO A 366 -17.26 -0.61 -15.69
C PRO A 366 -18.61 -0.75 -14.95
N ASP A 367 -18.63 -1.18 -13.68
CA ASP A 367 -19.87 -1.56 -12.96
C ASP A 367 -20.40 -0.49 -11.98
N SER A 368 -19.65 0.59 -11.77
CA SER A 368 -19.95 1.72 -10.88
C SER A 368 -20.02 1.40 -9.37
N ASP A 369 -19.74 0.17 -8.95
CA ASP A 369 -19.57 -0.22 -7.54
C ASP A 369 -18.08 -0.25 -7.20
N ILE A 370 -17.66 0.69 -6.36
CA ILE A 370 -16.25 0.82 -5.95
C ILE A 370 -15.70 -0.44 -5.27
N ARG A 371 -16.57 -1.33 -4.75
CA ARG A 371 -16.20 -2.52 -3.97
C ARG A 371 -15.90 -3.75 -4.82
N THR A 372 -16.07 -3.65 -6.13
CA THR A 372 -15.87 -4.76 -7.05
C THR A 372 -14.88 -4.42 -8.13
N PHE A 373 -14.23 -5.47 -8.63
CA PHE A 373 -13.57 -5.44 -9.92
C PHE A 373 -14.35 -6.32 -10.89
N THR A 374 -14.28 -6.01 -12.18
CA THR A 374 -15.04 -6.74 -13.21
C THR A 374 -14.08 -7.47 -14.13
N THR A 375 -14.31 -8.77 -14.33
CA THR A 375 -13.60 -9.53 -15.36
C THR A 375 -14.09 -9.15 -16.76
N TYR A 376 -13.23 -9.37 -17.76
CA TYR A 376 -13.57 -9.13 -19.16
C TYR A 376 -14.81 -9.92 -19.61
N ALA A 377 -15.55 -9.38 -20.59
CA ALA A 377 -16.83 -9.89 -21.04
C ALA A 377 -16.73 -11.22 -21.82
N HIS A 378 -15.60 -11.42 -22.49
CA HIS A 378 -15.25 -12.62 -23.24
C HIS A 378 -13.73 -12.64 -23.44
N GLU A 379 -13.24 -13.64 -24.18
CA GLU A 379 -11.83 -13.75 -24.53
C GLU A 379 -11.40 -12.68 -25.55
N PHE A 380 -10.13 -12.33 -25.55
CA PHE A 380 -9.60 -11.31 -26.47
C PHE A 380 -9.41 -11.85 -27.90
N PRO A 381 -9.46 -10.98 -28.94
CA PRO A 381 -9.25 -11.43 -30.31
C PRO A 381 -7.87 -12.06 -30.49
N THR A 382 -7.79 -13.07 -31.35
CA THR A 382 -6.55 -13.79 -31.67
C THR A 382 -6.06 -13.33 -33.05
N PRO A 383 -5.21 -12.29 -33.11
CA PRO A 383 -4.71 -11.76 -34.38
C PRO A 383 -3.79 -12.79 -35.04
N TYR A 384 -4.04 -13.03 -36.32
CA TYR A 384 -3.21 -13.91 -37.14
C TYR A 384 -3.28 -13.44 -38.59
N PHE A 385 -2.17 -13.57 -39.30
CA PHE A 385 -2.13 -13.26 -40.72
C PHE A 385 -1.17 -14.14 -41.50
N THR A 386 -1.44 -14.21 -42.80
CA THR A 386 -0.63 -14.86 -43.82
C THR A 386 -0.24 -13.83 -44.90
N TRP A 387 0.75 -14.16 -45.73
CA TRP A 387 1.14 -13.30 -46.84
C TRP A 387 1.58 -14.08 -48.08
N GLU A 388 1.39 -13.49 -49.25
CA GLU A 388 1.79 -14.04 -50.54
C GLU A 388 2.31 -12.93 -51.48
N PRO A 389 3.41 -13.17 -52.23
CA PRO A 389 4.31 -14.32 -52.17
C PRO A 389 5.09 -14.38 -50.85
N TYR A 390 5.44 -15.61 -50.41
CA TYR A 390 6.29 -15.81 -49.22
C TYR A 390 7.67 -15.16 -49.36
N GLU A 391 8.21 -15.14 -50.58
CA GLU A 391 9.41 -14.39 -50.92
C GLU A 391 9.02 -12.96 -51.26
N VAL A 392 9.32 -12.05 -50.33
CA VAL A 392 9.03 -10.62 -50.50
C VAL A 392 10.19 -9.94 -51.19
N LEU A 393 9.92 -9.29 -52.31
CA LEU A 393 10.93 -8.63 -53.13
C LEU A 393 10.77 -7.11 -53.12
N VAL A 394 11.90 -6.39 -53.10
CA VAL A 394 11.94 -4.93 -53.16
C VAL A 394 11.19 -4.42 -54.40
N GLY A 395 10.31 -3.43 -54.21
CA GLY A 395 9.56 -2.78 -55.26
C GLY A 395 8.43 -3.64 -55.87
N THR A 396 8.15 -4.80 -55.29
CA THR A 396 7.01 -5.65 -55.65
C THR A 396 5.90 -5.53 -54.62
N THR A 397 4.70 -5.94 -55.01
CA THR A 397 3.54 -5.96 -54.12
C THR A 397 3.45 -7.31 -53.42
N THR A 398 3.36 -7.29 -52.09
CA THR A 398 3.03 -8.47 -51.29
C THR A 398 1.67 -8.28 -50.64
N GLU A 399 0.79 -9.27 -50.79
CA GLU A 399 -0.53 -9.31 -50.15
C GLU A 399 -0.39 -9.88 -48.74
N PHE A 400 -0.97 -9.20 -47.76
CA PHE A 400 -1.09 -9.64 -46.39
C PHE A 400 -2.57 -9.80 -46.06
N THR A 401 -2.98 -10.99 -45.61
CA THR A 401 -4.38 -11.31 -45.31
C THR A 401 -4.52 -11.74 -43.86
N SER A 402 -5.42 -11.08 -43.14
CA SER A 402 -5.79 -11.44 -41.78
C SER A 402 -6.67 -12.69 -41.79
N ASP A 403 -6.23 -13.68 -41.02
CA ASP A 403 -6.96 -14.89 -40.66
C ASP A 403 -7.29 -14.89 -39.15
N SER A 404 -7.49 -13.69 -38.60
CA SER A 404 -7.75 -13.44 -37.18
C SER A 404 -9.11 -13.98 -36.72
N TYR A 405 -9.22 -14.25 -35.42
CA TYR A 405 -10.46 -14.65 -34.76
C TYR A 405 -10.86 -13.65 -33.67
N TYR A 406 -12.14 -13.64 -33.33
CA TYR A 406 -12.69 -12.91 -32.19
C TYR A 406 -13.71 -13.75 -31.43
N TYR A 407 -14.16 -13.20 -30.31
CA TYR A 407 -15.10 -13.81 -29.39
C TYR A 407 -16.17 -12.76 -29.06
N ASP A 408 -17.45 -13.17 -29.04
CA ASP A 408 -18.60 -12.25 -28.90
C ASP A 408 -19.45 -12.57 -27.66
N SER A 409 -18.97 -13.50 -26.83
CA SER A 409 -19.72 -14.03 -25.70
C SER A 409 -18.78 -14.67 -24.68
N ALA A 410 -19.22 -14.70 -23.42
CA ALA A 410 -18.49 -15.23 -22.27
C ALA A 410 -18.05 -16.71 -22.40
N ALA A 411 -18.62 -17.52 -23.28
CA ALA A 411 -18.23 -18.93 -23.39
C ALA A 411 -18.44 -19.44 -24.82
N PRO A 412 -17.71 -18.87 -25.79
CA PRO A 412 -17.88 -19.24 -27.18
C PRO A 412 -17.27 -20.63 -27.35
N ALA A 413 -18.10 -21.59 -27.78
CA ALA A 413 -17.63 -22.96 -28.01
C ALA A 413 -16.59 -23.04 -29.13
N VAL A 414 -16.56 -22.05 -30.02
CA VAL A 414 -15.64 -21.93 -31.16
C VAL A 414 -15.35 -20.44 -31.40
N PRO A 415 -14.09 -20.05 -31.64
CA PRO A 415 -13.77 -18.69 -32.09
C PRO A 415 -14.49 -18.34 -33.41
N LEU A 416 -14.89 -17.08 -33.56
CA LEU A 416 -15.51 -16.57 -34.78
C LEU A 416 -14.47 -15.91 -35.68
N GLY A 417 -14.54 -16.15 -36.99
CA GLY A 417 -13.63 -15.51 -37.95
C GLY A 417 -13.89 -14.01 -38.04
N CYS A 418 -12.84 -13.20 -37.97
CA CYS A 418 -12.95 -11.76 -38.17
C CYS A 418 -13.28 -11.41 -39.63
N SER A 419 -14.12 -10.39 -39.80
CA SER A 419 -14.48 -9.80 -41.09
C SER A 419 -14.52 -8.28 -40.98
N THR A 420 -14.55 -7.55 -42.11
CA THR A 420 -14.74 -6.08 -42.11
C THR A 420 -16.01 -5.60 -41.40
N SER A 421 -17.02 -6.46 -41.27
CA SER A 421 -18.27 -6.12 -40.59
C SER A 421 -18.26 -6.37 -39.09
N THR A 422 -17.25 -7.09 -38.58
CA THR A 422 -17.22 -7.56 -37.18
C THR A 422 -15.96 -7.13 -36.45
N CYS A 423 -14.82 -7.02 -37.13
CA CYS A 423 -13.56 -6.59 -36.54
C CYS A 423 -13.04 -5.35 -37.29
N SER A 424 -12.27 -4.53 -36.59
CA SER A 424 -11.42 -3.51 -37.22
C SER A 424 -9.95 -3.94 -37.17
N TYR A 425 -9.20 -3.49 -38.17
CA TYR A 425 -7.81 -3.90 -38.38
C TYR A 425 -6.91 -2.66 -38.40
N LEU A 426 -5.66 -2.84 -37.99
CA LEU A 426 -4.61 -1.85 -38.18
C LEU A 426 -3.30 -2.55 -38.55
N TRP A 427 -2.88 -2.36 -39.80
CA TRP A 427 -1.60 -2.83 -40.31
C TRP A 427 -0.52 -1.77 -40.14
N THR A 428 0.62 -2.17 -39.59
CA THR A 428 1.81 -1.29 -39.52
C THR A 428 3.08 -2.07 -39.85
N THR A 429 4.15 -1.36 -40.18
CA THR A 429 5.48 -1.95 -40.34
C THR A 429 6.56 -1.01 -39.86
N ASP A 430 7.67 -1.57 -39.38
CA ASP A 430 8.85 -0.81 -38.93
C ASP A 430 9.62 -0.16 -40.10
N ASP A 431 9.38 -0.62 -41.33
CA ASP A 431 9.94 -0.01 -42.53
C ASP A 431 9.16 1.28 -42.87
N VAL A 432 9.69 2.41 -42.40
CA VAL A 432 9.15 3.75 -42.67
C VAL A 432 9.08 4.12 -44.15
N SER A 433 9.78 3.39 -45.02
CA SER A 433 9.72 3.60 -46.46
C SER A 433 8.62 2.79 -47.14
N ALA A 434 8.10 1.75 -46.49
CA ALA A 434 7.06 0.90 -47.05
C ALA A 434 5.75 1.67 -47.28
N THR A 435 5.00 1.25 -48.30
CA THR A 435 3.66 1.79 -48.58
C THR A 435 2.62 0.72 -48.36
N ILE A 436 1.69 0.96 -47.44
CA ILE A 436 0.53 0.10 -47.15
C ILE A 436 -0.66 0.67 -47.92
N SER A 437 -1.36 -0.18 -48.69
CA SER A 437 -2.43 0.28 -49.60
C SER A 437 -3.72 0.65 -48.86
N ASP A 438 -4.08 -0.12 -47.84
CA ASP A 438 -5.18 0.16 -46.90
C ASP A 438 -4.80 -0.47 -45.55
N ASP A 439 -4.53 0.35 -44.55
CA ASP A 439 -4.10 -0.11 -43.24
C ASP A 439 -5.26 -0.61 -42.36
N THR A 440 -6.51 -0.44 -42.80
CA THR A 440 -7.71 -0.81 -42.04
C THR A 440 -8.51 -1.97 -42.61
N ALA A 441 -8.12 -2.49 -43.77
CA ALA A 441 -8.75 -3.64 -44.40
C ALA A 441 -8.23 -4.99 -43.84
N PRO A 442 -9.04 -6.08 -43.90
CA PRO A 442 -8.58 -7.42 -43.52
C PRO A 442 -7.46 -7.93 -44.42
N THR A 443 -7.43 -7.47 -45.68
CA THR A 443 -6.37 -7.76 -46.65
C THR A 443 -5.77 -6.44 -47.09
N THR A 444 -4.45 -6.34 -47.02
CA THR A 444 -3.70 -5.18 -47.48
C THR A 444 -2.56 -5.58 -48.41
N PHE A 445 -2.08 -4.61 -49.17
CA PHE A 445 -0.93 -4.78 -50.04
C PHE A 445 0.18 -3.85 -49.58
N ILE A 446 1.36 -4.41 -49.30
CA ILE A 446 2.53 -3.67 -48.86
C ILE A 446 3.60 -3.73 -49.94
N ILE A 447 4.18 -2.58 -50.27
CA ILE A 447 5.35 -2.46 -51.14
C ILE A 447 6.52 -1.98 -50.29
N PHE A 448 7.59 -2.78 -50.25
CA PHE A 448 8.82 -2.45 -49.53
C PHE A 448 9.88 -1.90 -50.50
N PHE A 449 10.62 -0.87 -50.10
CA PHE A 449 11.60 -0.20 -50.96
C PHE A 449 13.05 -0.46 -50.56
N GLN A 450 13.28 -1.23 -49.50
CA GLN A 450 14.62 -1.57 -49.02
C GLN A 450 14.71 -3.07 -48.71
N ALA A 451 15.83 -3.68 -49.11
CA ALA A 451 16.11 -5.06 -48.72
C ALA A 451 16.58 -5.07 -47.26
N THR A 452 15.72 -5.56 -46.37
CA THR A 452 15.96 -5.65 -44.93
C THR A 452 15.06 -6.72 -44.31
N GLY A 453 15.35 -7.13 -43.08
CA GLY A 453 14.33 -7.73 -42.22
C GLY A 453 13.50 -6.60 -41.61
N THR A 454 12.19 -6.61 -41.82
CA THR A 454 11.25 -5.66 -41.20
C THR A 454 10.19 -6.40 -40.41
N VAL A 455 9.60 -5.76 -39.41
CA VAL A 455 8.45 -6.31 -38.70
C VAL A 455 7.18 -5.78 -39.35
N VAL A 456 6.23 -6.68 -39.61
CA VAL A 456 4.85 -6.35 -39.97
C VAL A 456 3.98 -6.68 -38.78
N ASN A 457 3.19 -5.70 -38.32
CA ASN A 457 2.26 -5.85 -37.20
C ASN A 457 0.83 -5.77 -37.71
N LEU A 458 -0.03 -6.64 -37.17
CA LEU A 458 -1.47 -6.58 -37.31
C LEU A 458 -2.07 -6.40 -35.93
N SER A 459 -2.83 -5.32 -35.74
CA SER A 459 -3.73 -5.18 -34.60
C SER A 459 -5.16 -5.46 -35.03
N THR A 460 -5.89 -6.25 -34.23
CA THR A 460 -7.28 -6.61 -34.47
C THR A 460 -8.10 -6.16 -33.27
N THR A 461 -9.17 -5.41 -33.54
CA THR A 461 -10.14 -4.98 -32.53
C THR A 461 -11.49 -5.61 -32.81
N ASP A 462 -12.14 -6.17 -31.81
CA ASP A 462 -13.44 -6.83 -31.93
C ASP A 462 -14.63 -5.87 -31.70
N PRO A 463 -15.90 -6.34 -31.78
CA PRO A 463 -17.09 -5.49 -31.60
C PRO A 463 -17.19 -4.81 -30.23
N ASP A 464 -16.64 -5.43 -29.18
CA ASP A 464 -16.67 -4.95 -27.80
C ASP A 464 -15.40 -4.14 -27.46
N SER A 465 -14.62 -3.79 -28.49
CA SER A 465 -13.43 -2.94 -28.43
C SER A 465 -12.22 -3.58 -27.73
N TYR A 466 -12.16 -4.91 -27.62
CA TYR A 466 -10.94 -5.59 -27.17
C TYR A 466 -9.93 -5.64 -28.31
N VAL A 467 -8.68 -5.31 -27.98
CA VAL A 467 -7.60 -5.11 -28.96
C VAL A 467 -6.43 -6.03 -28.64
N CYS A 468 -6.00 -6.81 -29.63
CA CYS A 468 -4.74 -7.54 -29.57
C CYS A 468 -3.95 -7.39 -30.86
N SER A 469 -2.63 -7.49 -30.74
CA SER A 469 -1.71 -7.39 -31.87
C SER A 469 -0.81 -8.62 -32.01
N THR A 470 -0.50 -8.99 -33.24
CA THR A 470 0.55 -9.95 -33.59
C THR A 470 1.58 -9.28 -34.49
N SER A 471 2.79 -9.83 -34.50
CA SER A 471 3.92 -9.29 -35.28
C SER A 471 4.72 -10.42 -35.90
N THR A 472 5.13 -10.27 -37.16
CA THR A 472 6.04 -11.22 -37.81
C THR A 472 7.16 -10.48 -38.52
N THR A 473 8.40 -10.97 -38.38
CA THR A 473 9.53 -10.47 -39.16
C THR A 473 9.50 -11.05 -40.58
N VAL A 474 9.46 -10.17 -41.57
CA VAL A 474 9.47 -10.48 -42.99
C VAL A 474 10.82 -10.07 -43.58
N ASN A 475 11.46 -10.98 -44.30
CA ASN A 475 12.73 -10.70 -44.98
C ASN A 475 12.47 -10.25 -46.42
N ILE A 476 12.91 -9.04 -46.74
CA ILE A 476 12.76 -8.42 -48.05
C ILE A 476 14.08 -8.59 -48.83
N ASN A 477 14.02 -9.19 -50.00
CA ASN A 477 15.18 -9.44 -50.85
C ASN A 477 15.13 -8.63 -52.14
N TYR A 478 16.29 -8.46 -52.78
CA TYR A 478 16.31 -8.01 -54.17
C TYR A 478 15.99 -9.16 -55.10
N ASP A 479 15.27 -8.87 -56.18
CA ASP A 479 15.21 -9.78 -57.32
C ASP A 479 16.59 -9.86 -57.98
N LEU A 480 17.31 -10.95 -57.73
CA LEU A 480 18.64 -11.16 -58.29
C LEU A 480 18.50 -11.77 -59.70
N PRO A 481 19.20 -11.23 -60.71
CA PRO A 481 19.17 -11.83 -62.03
C PRO A 481 19.69 -13.27 -61.97
N LEU A 482 19.00 -14.17 -62.67
CA LEU A 482 19.45 -15.56 -62.84
C LEU A 482 20.77 -15.58 -63.62
N TRP A 483 21.88 -15.82 -62.92
CA TRP A 483 23.18 -16.03 -63.56
C TRP A 483 23.25 -17.44 -64.15
N ARG A 484 23.46 -17.53 -65.48
CA ARG A 484 23.76 -18.78 -66.18
C ARG A 484 25.16 -18.72 -66.76
N GLU A 485 26.04 -19.60 -66.30
CA GLU A 485 27.34 -19.79 -66.93
C GLU A 485 27.16 -20.45 -68.30
N ILE A 486 27.63 -19.78 -69.35
CA ILE A 486 27.63 -20.31 -70.72
C ILE A 486 29.07 -20.68 -71.07
N LYS A 487 29.29 -21.94 -71.44
CA LYS A 487 30.60 -22.42 -71.89
C LYS A 487 30.95 -21.73 -73.22
N ALA A 488 32.14 -21.14 -73.32
CA ALA A 488 32.63 -20.56 -74.58
C ALA A 488 32.80 -21.64 -75.66
N GLU A 489 32.33 -21.35 -76.88
CA GLU A 489 32.44 -22.22 -78.07
C GLU A 489 33.85 -22.23 -78.67
#